data_AF-A0A1J3K968-F1
#
_entry.id   AF-A0A1J3K968-F1
#
_cell.length_a   1.000
_cell.length_b   1.000
_cell.length_c   1.000
_cell.angle_alpha   90.00
_cell.angle_beta   90.00
_cell.angle_gamma   90.00
#
_symmetry.space_group_name_H-M   'P 1'
#
loop_
_entity.id
_entity.type
_entity.pdbx_description
1 polymer ?
#
loop_
_entity_poly.entity_id
_entity_poly.type
_entity_poly.pdbx_seq_one_letter_code
_entity_poly.pdbx_strand_id
1 'polypeptide(L)'
;MEPLVDRLRQQKLVKHRLSHRLVHLAMPKHRANFGGDFLENFTVDKSTYCNAQIRATFYPKFENEKTDQEIRTRMIEMVSKGLATVEVSLKHSGSLFMYAGNTGGAYAKNSFGNIYTAVGVFVLSRMFREAWGTKALEKEAEFNDFLEKSRMCISMELVTAVLGDHGQRPLDDYVVVTAVTELGNGKPKFYSTSEIIAFCRKWRLPNNHVWLFSTRKSVTSFFAAFDALCEEGIATSVCRALDEVADISVPGSKDHVKVQGEILEGLVARIVSSGSTRNMENVLRDYPPPPCDGANVDLGLSLREICAAHRSNEKQQIRALLRSVGPRFCPSDLDWFGDESVDSHSKNADKSVVTKFLQSQPVDYSTSKLQEMVRLMKEKRLPAAFKCYHNFHRANDVSPDNLFYKLVVHVHSDSGFRRYQKEMRHMPSLWPLYRGFFVDINLFKSNKGKDPMALNSIDNAIKDASENGGQQGKDGLADDDANLMIKLKFLPYKLRTFLIRNGLSVLFKEGPASYKAYYLRQMKIWGTSDGKQKELCKMLDEWAAYIRRKCGNKQLSSSIYLSEAEPFLEQYAKRSPKNQVLIGSAGNLVRSEDFLAIVDGDLDEEGDLAKKE
;
A
#
# COMPACT_ATOMS: atom_id res chain seq x y z
N MET A 1 40.30 62.40 39.19
CA MET A 1 38.94 62.35 38.61
C MET A 1 39.08 62.06 37.14
N GLU A 2 38.29 61.09 36.63
CA GLU A 2 38.16 60.67 35.22
C GLU A 2 39.46 60.12 34.58
N PRO A 3 39.44 58.96 33.88
CA PRO A 3 38.44 58.63 32.85
C PRO A 3 38.04 57.14 32.74
N LEU A 4 36.73 56.87 32.58
CA LEU A 4 36.25 55.58 32.05
C LEU A 4 35.00 55.68 31.15
N VAL A 5 34.65 56.87 30.67
CA VAL A 5 33.39 57.11 29.91
C VAL A 5 33.60 57.30 28.40
N ASP A 6 34.83 57.47 27.91
CA ASP A 6 35.07 57.77 26.49
C ASP A 6 35.18 56.58 25.53
N ARG A 7 35.12 55.34 26.03
CA ARG A 7 35.12 54.16 25.13
C ARG A 7 33.74 53.68 24.69
N LEU A 8 32.65 54.26 25.21
CA LEU A 8 31.27 53.87 24.86
C LEU A 8 30.54 54.88 23.95
N ARG A 9 31.18 55.98 23.53
CA ARG A 9 30.57 56.98 22.63
C ARG A 9 30.99 56.91 21.16
N GLN A 10 31.95 56.06 20.78
CA GLN A 10 32.37 55.92 19.38
C GLN A 10 31.71 54.79 18.57
N GLN A 11 30.77 54.02 19.15
CA GLN A 11 30.02 52.99 18.40
C GLN A 11 28.59 53.39 17.96
N LYS A 12 28.22 54.68 18.07
CA LYS A 12 26.87 55.15 17.71
C LYS A 12 26.77 56.23 16.63
N LEU A 13 27.85 56.52 15.89
CA LEU A 13 27.83 57.56 14.85
C LEU A 13 28.46 57.13 13.51
N VAL A 14 28.01 56.00 12.95
CA VAL A 14 28.15 55.70 11.50
C VAL A 14 26.80 55.19 10.96
N LYS A 15 25.73 55.88 11.34
CA LYS A 15 24.39 55.78 10.74
C LYS A 15 23.98 57.17 10.26
N HIS A 16 24.52 57.61 9.13
CA HIS A 16 23.79 58.41 8.15
C HIS A 16 24.64 58.69 6.92
N ARG A 17 24.00 58.55 5.76
CA ARG A 17 24.41 58.96 4.40
C ARG A 17 25.29 57.99 3.63
N LEU A 18 24.62 57.04 2.98
CA LEU A 18 24.81 56.70 1.56
C LEU A 18 23.49 56.13 1.05
N SER A 19 22.57 57.04 0.72
CA SER A 19 21.31 56.74 0.05
C SER A 19 21.50 56.94 -1.45
N HIS A 20 21.71 55.86 -2.19
CA HIS A 20 21.50 55.83 -3.64
C HIS A 20 20.97 54.46 -4.08
N ARG A 21 19.68 54.47 -4.44
CA ARG A 21 18.98 53.65 -5.45
C ARG A 21 19.43 52.19 -5.63
N LEU A 22 18.74 51.27 -4.95
CA LEU A 22 18.21 50.08 -5.61
C LEU A 22 16.68 50.17 -5.58
N VAL A 23 16.10 50.48 -6.73
CA VAL A 23 14.67 50.38 -6.97
C VAL A 23 14.34 48.89 -7.03
N HIS A 24 13.93 48.31 -5.91
CA HIS A 24 13.17 47.07 -5.94
C HIS A 24 11.84 47.40 -6.60
N LEU A 25 11.66 46.96 -7.86
CA LEU A 25 10.32 46.75 -8.39
C LEU A 25 9.64 45.72 -7.48
N ALA A 26 8.81 46.20 -6.56
CA ALA A 26 7.78 45.39 -5.94
C ALA A 26 6.77 45.05 -7.03
N MET A 27 6.98 43.93 -7.72
CA MET A 27 5.91 43.31 -8.47
C MET A 27 4.87 42.78 -7.46
N PRO A 28 3.58 43.08 -7.64
CA PRO A 28 2.56 42.52 -6.78
C PRO A 28 2.53 41.01 -6.97
N LYS A 29 2.86 40.25 -5.92
CA LYS A 29 2.53 38.82 -5.84
C LYS A 29 1.00 38.73 -5.69
N HIS A 30 0.26 38.71 -6.78
CA HIS A 30 -1.09 38.17 -6.79
C HIS A 30 -0.98 36.67 -6.51
N ARG A 31 -1.04 36.30 -5.23
CA ARG A 31 -1.22 34.90 -4.82
C ARG A 31 -2.67 34.52 -5.14
N ALA A 32 -2.84 33.48 -5.94
CA ALA A 32 -4.14 33.01 -6.37
C ALA A 32 -4.97 32.53 -5.17
N ASN A 33 -6.18 33.05 -5.03
CA ASN A 33 -7.20 32.47 -4.15
C ASN A 33 -7.48 31.05 -4.64
N PHE A 34 -7.19 30.05 -3.80
CA PHE A 34 -7.54 28.65 -4.03
C PHE A 34 -8.99 28.39 -3.61
N GLY A 35 -9.99 28.86 -4.36
CA GLY A 35 -11.37 28.57 -3.95
C GLY A 35 -12.44 28.89 -5.00
N GLY A 36 -13.18 27.85 -5.40
CA GLY A 36 -14.48 27.92 -6.10
C GLY A 36 -14.45 28.36 -7.56
N ASP A 37 -13.93 29.55 -7.83
CA ASP A 37 -14.21 30.25 -9.09
C ASP A 37 -13.53 29.63 -10.31
N PHE A 38 -12.26 29.22 -10.23
CA PHE A 38 -11.56 28.75 -11.43
C PHE A 38 -12.13 27.44 -11.97
N LEU A 39 -12.43 26.47 -11.09
CA LEU A 39 -13.02 25.23 -11.56
C LEU A 39 -14.41 25.49 -12.10
N GLU A 40 -15.28 26.24 -11.40
CA GLU A 40 -16.64 26.51 -11.89
C GLU A 40 -16.64 27.24 -13.23
N ASN A 41 -15.77 28.26 -13.38
CA ASN A 41 -15.65 29.06 -14.60
C ASN A 41 -14.87 28.37 -15.75
N PHE A 42 -14.23 27.23 -15.50
CA PHE A 42 -13.49 26.50 -16.53
C PHE A 42 -14.43 25.77 -17.49
N THR A 43 -14.73 26.37 -18.64
CA THR A 43 -15.56 25.75 -19.68
C THR A 43 -14.72 24.81 -20.55
N VAL A 44 -15.22 23.58 -20.76
CA VAL A 44 -14.60 22.61 -21.66
C VAL A 44 -15.08 22.85 -23.08
N ASP A 45 -14.15 23.10 -23.99
CA ASP A 45 -14.39 23.35 -25.40
C ASP A 45 -13.37 22.60 -26.29
N LYS A 46 -13.39 22.82 -27.60
CA LYS A 46 -12.49 22.14 -28.56
C LYS A 46 -11.01 22.46 -28.38
N SER A 47 -10.67 23.50 -27.61
CA SER A 47 -9.30 23.88 -27.27
C SER A 47 -8.87 23.38 -25.89
N THR A 48 -9.73 22.65 -25.18
CA THR A 48 -9.45 22.11 -23.86
C THR A 48 -8.80 20.74 -23.95
N TYR A 49 -7.64 20.62 -23.32
CA TYR A 49 -6.85 19.41 -23.25
C TYR A 49 -6.69 18.95 -21.80
N CYS A 50 -6.38 17.68 -21.63
CA CYS A 50 -6.02 17.12 -20.34
C CYS A 50 -4.82 16.19 -20.44
N ASN A 51 -4.01 16.20 -19.39
CA ASN A 51 -2.98 15.20 -19.13
C ASN A 51 -3.31 14.48 -17.82
N ALA A 52 -3.29 13.15 -17.84
CA ALA A 52 -3.46 12.33 -16.66
C ALA A 52 -2.24 11.43 -16.44
N GLN A 53 -1.55 11.66 -15.33
CA GLN A 53 -0.37 10.88 -14.95
C GLN A 53 -0.70 9.95 -13.80
N ILE A 54 -0.61 8.64 -14.03
CA ILE A 54 -0.70 7.65 -12.96
C ILE A 54 0.56 7.78 -12.08
N ARG A 55 0.36 8.02 -10.79
CA ARG A 55 1.41 8.15 -9.76
C ARG A 55 1.54 6.90 -8.92
N ALA A 56 0.45 6.16 -8.74
CA ALA A 56 0.48 4.85 -8.11
C ALA A 56 -0.72 3.99 -8.55
N THR A 57 -0.52 2.68 -8.56
CA THR A 57 -1.56 1.68 -8.76
C THR A 57 -1.17 0.39 -8.07
N PHE A 58 -2.15 -0.35 -7.57
CA PHE A 58 -1.91 -1.66 -6.98
C PHE A 58 -1.69 -2.71 -8.06
N TYR A 59 -1.18 -3.88 -7.66
CA TYR A 59 -1.25 -5.08 -8.49
C TYR A 59 -2.69 -5.32 -8.97
N PRO A 60 -2.92 -5.77 -10.23
CA PRO A 60 -4.24 -6.14 -10.69
C PRO A 60 -4.93 -7.03 -9.66
N LYS A 61 -6.20 -6.75 -9.38
CA LYS A 61 -6.95 -7.67 -8.53
C LYS A 61 -7.18 -8.93 -9.34
N PHE A 62 -6.73 -10.05 -8.80
CA PHE A 62 -7.00 -11.37 -9.32
C PHE A 62 -8.28 -11.91 -8.67
N GLU A 63 -9.17 -12.45 -9.48
CA GLU A 63 -10.33 -13.19 -9.01
C GLU A 63 -10.28 -14.59 -9.57
N ASN A 64 -10.40 -15.53 -8.66
CA ASN A 64 -10.55 -16.93 -8.96
C ASN A 64 -12.04 -17.18 -9.16
N GLU A 65 -12.49 -17.26 -10.42
CA GLU A 65 -13.86 -17.73 -10.73
C GLU A 65 -14.04 -19.21 -10.38
N LYS A 66 -12.93 -19.94 -10.25
CA LYS A 66 -12.83 -21.37 -9.96
C LYS A 66 -12.53 -21.64 -8.49
N THR A 67 -12.82 -22.86 -8.05
CA THR A 67 -12.49 -23.30 -6.69
C THR A 67 -10.98 -23.36 -6.47
N ASP A 68 -10.54 -23.21 -5.21
CA ASP A 68 -9.14 -23.36 -4.84
C ASP A 68 -8.55 -24.69 -5.35
N GLN A 69 -9.32 -25.78 -5.29
CA GLN A 69 -8.85 -27.10 -5.75
C GLN A 69 -8.63 -27.16 -7.26
N GLU A 70 -9.51 -26.56 -8.06
CA GLU A 70 -9.35 -26.49 -9.52
C GLU A 70 -8.12 -25.66 -9.90
N ILE A 71 -7.85 -24.58 -9.18
CA ILE A 71 -6.68 -23.73 -9.42
C ILE A 71 -5.40 -24.45 -9.06
N ARG A 72 -5.35 -25.13 -7.91
CA ARG A 72 -4.21 -25.97 -7.54
C ARG A 72 -3.94 -27.03 -8.59
N THR A 73 -4.97 -27.72 -9.04
CA THR A 73 -4.87 -28.76 -10.09
C THR A 73 -4.31 -28.17 -11.39
N ARG A 74 -4.81 -27.01 -11.81
CA ARG A 74 -4.33 -26.32 -13.01
C ARG A 74 -2.87 -25.86 -12.87
N MET A 75 -2.50 -25.30 -11.71
CA MET A 75 -1.11 -24.91 -11.42
C MET A 75 -0.16 -26.11 -11.50
N ILE A 76 -0.52 -27.24 -10.90
CA ILE A 76 0.27 -28.49 -10.98
C ILE A 76 0.40 -28.95 -12.44
N GLU A 77 -0.69 -28.92 -13.21
CA GLU A 77 -0.69 -29.32 -14.62
C GLU A 77 0.25 -28.45 -15.47
N MET A 78 0.21 -27.13 -15.31
CA MET A 78 1.06 -26.20 -16.06
C MET A 78 2.54 -26.41 -15.78
N VAL A 79 2.90 -26.54 -14.50
CA VAL A 79 4.28 -26.85 -14.08
C VAL A 79 4.71 -28.22 -14.60
N SER A 80 3.83 -29.23 -14.55
CA SER A 80 4.13 -30.59 -15.03
C SER A 80 4.43 -30.64 -16.53
N LYS A 81 3.88 -29.72 -17.31
CA LYS A 81 4.12 -29.58 -18.75
C LYS A 81 5.30 -28.66 -19.08
N GLY A 82 6.00 -28.12 -18.08
CA GLY A 82 7.11 -27.18 -18.27
C GLY A 82 6.68 -25.80 -18.79
N LEU A 83 5.39 -25.48 -18.71
CA LEU A 83 4.83 -24.23 -19.25
C LEU A 83 4.99 -23.05 -18.27
N ALA A 84 5.19 -23.34 -16.98
CA ALA A 84 5.23 -22.33 -15.94
C ALA A 84 6.02 -22.79 -14.71
N THR A 85 6.30 -21.85 -13.83
CA THR A 85 6.75 -22.08 -12.44
C THR A 85 5.68 -21.57 -11.48
N VAL A 86 5.46 -22.25 -10.36
CA VAL A 86 4.68 -21.69 -9.25
C VAL A 86 5.63 -20.94 -8.32
N GLU A 87 5.33 -19.68 -8.11
CA GLU A 87 5.98 -18.83 -7.13
C GLU A 87 5.09 -18.68 -5.90
N VAL A 88 5.68 -18.78 -4.72
CA VAL A 88 5.00 -18.59 -3.45
C VAL A 88 5.73 -17.54 -2.62
N SER A 89 5.01 -16.62 -2.01
CA SER A 89 5.56 -15.65 -1.06
C SER A 89 4.78 -15.63 0.24
N LEU A 90 5.43 -15.27 1.35
CA LEU A 90 4.71 -15.04 2.62
C LEU A 90 3.70 -13.90 2.45
N LYS A 91 2.51 -14.10 3.00
CA LYS A 91 1.55 -13.02 3.17
C LYS A 91 1.78 -12.39 4.54
N HIS A 92 2.41 -11.23 4.54
CA HIS A 92 2.55 -10.40 5.74
C HIS A 92 1.20 -9.81 6.15
N SER A 93 1.10 -9.44 7.43
CA SER A 93 -0.13 -8.91 8.03
C SER A 93 0.07 -7.46 8.43
N GLY A 94 -0.25 -6.56 7.51
CA GLY A 94 -0.14 -5.13 7.73
C GLY A 94 -1.11 -4.33 6.87
N SER A 95 -0.72 -3.09 6.64
CA SER A 95 -1.44 -2.13 5.80
C SER A 95 -0.72 -1.95 4.47
N LEU A 96 -1.47 -1.86 3.38
CA LEU A 96 -0.89 -1.63 2.07
C LEU A 96 -0.39 -0.19 1.93
N PHE A 97 0.89 -0.03 1.60
CA PHE A 97 1.56 1.26 1.48
C PHE A 97 2.29 1.35 0.14
N MET A 98 2.22 2.50 -0.53
CA MET A 98 2.94 2.75 -1.77
C MET A 98 3.68 4.08 -1.73
N TYR A 99 4.80 4.14 -2.44
CA TYR A 99 5.64 5.32 -2.52
C TYR A 99 6.16 5.52 -3.94
N ALA A 100 6.03 6.72 -4.47
CA ALA A 100 6.41 7.05 -5.85
C ALA A 100 7.46 8.18 -5.94
N GLY A 101 8.14 8.47 -4.82
CA GLY A 101 9.00 9.64 -4.66
C GLY A 101 8.32 10.77 -3.89
N ASN A 102 9.06 11.83 -3.58
CA ASN A 102 8.60 12.93 -2.75
C ASN A 102 7.56 13.84 -3.43
N THR A 103 7.73 14.16 -4.70
CA THR A 103 6.66 14.74 -5.55
C THR A 103 5.72 13.65 -6.04
N GLY A 104 6.24 12.42 -6.14
CA GLY A 104 5.52 11.17 -6.42
C GLY A 104 4.25 11.02 -5.62
N GLY A 105 4.39 11.14 -4.31
CA GLY A 105 3.35 10.94 -3.33
C GLY A 105 3.52 9.62 -2.57
N ALA A 106 2.89 9.59 -1.40
CA ALA A 106 2.75 8.43 -0.54
C ALA A 106 1.28 8.04 -0.46
N TYR A 107 0.97 6.76 -0.61
CA TYR A 107 -0.39 6.28 -0.79
C TYR A 107 -0.69 5.08 0.11
N ALA A 108 -1.85 5.10 0.76
CA ALA A 108 -2.44 3.94 1.39
C ALA A 108 -3.42 3.29 0.38
N LYS A 109 -4.10 2.21 0.79
CA LYS A 109 -5.01 1.44 -0.08
C LYS A 109 -5.96 2.34 -0.91
N ASN A 110 -6.59 3.34 -0.33
CA ASN A 110 -7.62 4.15 -1.03
C ASN A 110 -7.50 5.66 -0.72
N SER A 111 -6.36 6.10 -0.24
CA SER A 111 -6.20 7.44 0.33
C SER A 111 -4.74 7.89 0.35
N PHE A 112 -4.52 9.18 0.55
CA PHE A 112 -3.20 9.77 0.71
C PHE A 112 -3.25 10.96 1.68
N GLY A 113 -2.10 11.30 2.27
CA GLY A 113 -1.99 12.44 3.17
C GLY A 113 -2.76 12.25 4.47
N ASN A 114 -2.68 11.06 5.04
CA ASN A 114 -3.24 10.68 6.34
C ASN A 114 -2.18 9.97 7.20
N ILE A 115 -2.56 9.57 8.42
CA ILE A 115 -1.65 8.90 9.35
C ILE A 115 -1.03 7.62 8.76
N TYR A 116 -1.76 6.80 8.01
CA TYR A 116 -1.21 5.59 7.37
C TYR A 116 -0.04 5.91 6.45
N THR A 117 -0.20 6.93 5.60
CA THR A 117 0.87 7.36 4.69
C THR A 117 2.04 8.03 5.42
N ALA A 118 1.78 8.76 6.52
CA ALA A 118 2.85 9.35 7.34
C ALA A 118 3.69 8.28 8.04
N VAL A 119 3.02 7.28 8.62
CA VAL A 119 3.69 6.11 9.22
C VAL A 119 4.48 5.35 8.16
N GLY A 120 3.92 5.11 6.98
CA GLY A 120 4.62 4.44 5.88
C GLY A 120 5.91 5.16 5.45
N VAL A 121 5.85 6.49 5.26
CA VAL A 121 7.03 7.30 4.93
C VAL A 121 8.07 7.26 6.05
N PHE A 122 7.63 7.35 7.31
CA PHE A 122 8.51 7.24 8.47
C PHE A 122 9.25 5.90 8.53
N VAL A 123 8.51 4.79 8.43
CA VAL A 123 9.08 3.45 8.50
C VAL A 123 10.01 3.19 7.31
N LEU A 124 9.66 3.63 6.10
CA LEU A 124 10.53 3.52 4.93
C LEU A 124 11.85 4.28 5.12
N SER A 125 11.81 5.52 5.60
CA SER A 125 13.02 6.28 5.95
C SER A 125 13.86 5.56 7.01
N ARG A 126 13.21 4.97 8.02
CA ARG A 126 13.91 4.17 9.04
C ARG A 126 14.61 2.95 8.44
N MET A 127 14.01 2.27 7.47
CA MET A 127 14.67 1.16 6.75
C MET A 127 15.93 1.63 6.00
N PHE A 128 15.92 2.83 5.40
CA PHE A 128 17.13 3.40 4.82
C PHE A 128 18.22 3.67 5.86
N ARG A 129 17.86 4.18 7.04
CA ARG A 129 18.80 4.42 8.14
C ARG A 129 19.44 3.13 8.65
N GLU A 130 18.64 2.09 8.83
CA GLU A 130 19.14 0.76 9.21
C GLU A 130 20.06 0.16 8.15
N ALA A 131 19.69 0.29 6.87
CA ALA A 131 20.44 -0.35 5.80
C ALA A 131 21.73 0.39 5.40
N TRP A 132 21.71 1.72 5.44
CA TRP A 132 22.78 2.59 4.90
C TRP A 132 23.51 3.40 5.97
N GLY A 133 23.06 3.38 7.23
CA GLY A 133 23.68 4.09 8.34
C GLY A 133 23.86 5.58 8.04
N THR A 134 25.10 6.06 8.13
CA THR A 134 25.43 7.48 7.89
C THR A 134 25.16 7.96 6.46
N LYS A 135 25.03 7.04 5.49
CA LYS A 135 24.73 7.37 4.08
C LYS A 135 23.23 7.42 3.78
N ALA A 136 22.38 7.14 4.76
CA ALA A 136 20.93 7.03 4.54
C ALA A 136 20.32 8.28 3.89
N LEU A 137 20.64 9.48 4.39
CA LEU A 137 20.07 10.73 3.86
C LEU A 137 20.43 11.00 2.40
N GLU A 138 21.64 10.60 1.99
CA GLU A 138 22.07 10.69 0.59
C GLU A 138 21.29 9.69 -0.27
N LYS A 139 21.17 8.45 0.20
CA LYS A 139 20.48 7.37 -0.51
C LYS A 139 18.97 7.57 -0.60
N GLU A 140 18.37 8.16 0.41
CA GLU A 140 16.97 8.61 0.40
C GLU A 140 16.71 9.62 -0.72
N ALA A 141 17.58 10.62 -0.87
CA ALA A 141 17.46 11.62 -1.93
C ALA A 141 17.70 11.00 -3.33
N GLU A 142 18.74 10.17 -3.49
CA GLU A 142 18.97 9.42 -4.72
C GLU A 142 17.80 8.53 -5.10
N PHE A 143 17.17 7.89 -4.11
CA PHE A 143 16.04 7.00 -4.32
C PHE A 143 14.80 7.75 -4.82
N ASN A 144 14.51 8.91 -4.21
CA ASN A 144 13.45 9.80 -4.69
C ASN A 144 13.67 10.22 -6.13
N ASP A 145 14.86 10.73 -6.43
CA ASP A 145 15.28 11.12 -7.78
C ASP A 145 15.09 9.98 -8.79
N PHE A 146 15.47 8.76 -8.39
CA PHE A 146 15.33 7.57 -9.21
C PHE A 146 13.84 7.24 -9.47
N LEU A 147 13.01 7.16 -8.42
CA LEU A 147 11.59 6.84 -8.57
C LEU A 147 10.87 7.85 -9.47
N GLU A 148 11.18 9.14 -9.34
CA GLU A 148 10.55 10.19 -10.13
C GLU A 148 11.00 10.18 -11.58
N LYS A 149 12.30 10.10 -11.85
CA LYS A 149 12.86 10.08 -13.22
C LYS A 149 12.43 8.83 -13.98
N SER A 150 12.41 7.69 -13.30
CA SER A 150 11.99 6.41 -13.88
C SER A 150 10.47 6.22 -13.90
N ARG A 151 9.70 7.15 -13.33
CA ARG A 151 8.24 7.05 -13.15
C ARG A 151 7.85 5.71 -12.51
N MET A 152 8.40 5.44 -11.35
CA MET A 152 8.20 4.18 -10.63
C MET A 152 7.44 4.38 -9.33
N CYS A 153 6.66 3.36 -8.98
CA CYS A 153 6.00 3.25 -7.69
C CYS A 153 6.39 1.92 -7.06
N ILE A 154 6.76 1.96 -5.79
CA ILE A 154 6.98 0.76 -4.98
C ILE A 154 5.72 0.49 -4.14
N SER A 155 5.28 -0.76 -4.08
CA SER A 155 4.22 -1.22 -3.19
C SER A 155 4.81 -2.12 -2.12
N MET A 156 4.38 -1.91 -0.88
CA MET A 156 4.88 -2.60 0.30
C MET A 156 3.73 -2.99 1.21
N GLU A 157 3.94 -4.04 2.00
CA GLU A 157 3.16 -4.23 3.22
C GLU A 157 3.86 -3.46 4.35
N LEU A 158 3.14 -2.52 4.97
CA LEU A 158 3.54 -1.78 6.16
C LEU A 158 3.06 -2.54 7.40
N VAL A 159 3.99 -3.17 8.10
CA VAL A 159 3.71 -3.99 9.28
C VAL A 159 4.08 -3.20 10.52
N THR A 160 3.07 -2.85 11.32
CA THR A 160 3.24 -2.08 12.56
C THR A 160 2.09 -2.34 13.53
N ALA A 161 2.36 -2.21 14.82
CA ALA A 161 1.32 -2.27 15.85
C ALA A 161 0.59 -0.92 16.07
N VAL A 162 1.06 0.15 15.43
CA VAL A 162 0.55 1.52 15.62
C VAL A 162 -0.73 1.80 14.84
N LEU A 163 -0.94 1.12 13.72
CA LEU A 163 -2.09 1.32 12.82
C LEU A 163 -3.25 0.36 13.11
N GLY A 164 -3.25 -0.30 14.26
CA GLY A 164 -4.31 -1.21 14.70
C GLY A 164 -3.94 -2.70 14.59
N ASP A 165 -4.79 -3.51 15.18
CA ASP A 165 -4.57 -4.94 15.33
C ASP A 165 -4.97 -5.75 14.08
N HIS A 166 -4.00 -6.52 13.59
CA HIS A 166 -4.21 -7.60 12.63
C HIS A 166 -4.22 -8.97 13.34
N GLY A 167 -3.80 -10.04 12.68
CA GLY A 167 -3.82 -11.39 13.25
C GLY A 167 -2.76 -11.65 14.31
N GLN A 168 -1.72 -10.81 14.44
CA GLN A 168 -0.76 -10.81 15.53
C GLN A 168 -0.15 -9.41 15.61
N ARG A 169 0.12 -8.89 16.81
CA ARG A 169 0.84 -7.61 16.96
C ARG A 169 2.30 -7.82 16.61
N PRO A 170 2.86 -7.08 15.65
CA PRO A 170 4.26 -7.23 15.30
C PRO A 170 5.16 -6.75 16.43
N LEU A 171 6.33 -7.37 16.54
CA LEU A 171 7.37 -7.05 17.52
C LEU A 171 8.16 -5.81 17.11
N ASP A 172 8.28 -5.56 15.80
CA ASP A 172 9.00 -4.44 15.21
C ASP A 172 8.16 -3.78 14.10
N ASP A 173 8.52 -2.55 13.72
CA ASP A 173 7.83 -1.77 12.70
C ASP A 173 8.67 -1.74 11.40
N TYR A 174 8.15 -2.33 10.33
CA TYR A 174 8.89 -2.48 9.07
C TYR A 174 7.98 -2.42 7.85
N VAL A 175 8.62 -2.27 6.68
CA VAL A 175 7.97 -2.45 5.37
C VAL A 175 8.60 -3.64 4.65
N VAL A 176 7.83 -4.34 3.84
CA VAL A 176 8.33 -5.38 2.93
C VAL A 176 7.82 -5.12 1.52
N VAL A 177 8.73 -5.10 0.54
CA VAL A 177 8.38 -4.83 -0.85
C VAL A 177 7.59 -6.01 -1.43
N THR A 178 6.41 -5.71 -1.96
CA THR A 178 5.50 -6.70 -2.56
C THR A 178 5.33 -6.50 -4.07
N ALA A 179 5.54 -5.28 -4.57
CA ALA A 179 5.57 -5.01 -6.01
C ALA A 179 6.43 -3.78 -6.32
N VAL A 180 6.97 -3.74 -7.53
CA VAL A 180 7.61 -2.56 -8.11
C VAL A 180 6.97 -2.34 -9.48
N THR A 181 6.50 -1.12 -9.73
CA THR A 181 5.67 -0.80 -10.88
C THR A 181 6.27 0.37 -11.66
N GLU A 182 6.48 0.18 -12.95
CA GLU A 182 6.79 1.25 -13.90
C GLU A 182 5.49 1.85 -14.46
N LEU A 183 5.34 3.16 -14.31
CA LEU A 183 4.14 3.94 -14.59
C LEU A 183 4.33 4.88 -15.79
N GLY A 184 5.08 4.46 -16.82
CA GLY A 184 5.40 5.25 -18.01
C GLY A 184 4.19 5.71 -18.84
N ASN A 185 4.40 5.99 -20.12
CA ASN A 185 3.33 6.47 -21.02
C ASN A 185 2.44 5.34 -21.59
N GLY A 186 2.46 4.16 -20.98
CA GLY A 186 1.65 3.01 -21.36
C GLY A 186 1.02 2.32 -20.16
N LYS A 187 0.49 1.11 -20.39
CA LYS A 187 -0.05 0.25 -19.34
C LYS A 187 1.01 0.06 -18.24
N PRO A 188 0.64 0.17 -16.94
CA PRO A 188 1.54 -0.12 -15.84
C PRO A 188 2.23 -1.49 -15.99
N LYS A 189 3.55 -1.52 -15.83
CA LYS A 189 4.36 -2.75 -15.92
C LYS A 189 4.88 -3.12 -14.53
N PHE A 190 4.70 -4.37 -14.14
CA PHE A 190 5.12 -4.88 -12.83
C PHE A 190 6.38 -5.71 -13.00
N TYR A 191 7.33 -5.51 -12.09
CA TYR A 191 8.55 -6.31 -12.05
C TYR A 191 8.22 -7.76 -11.73
N SER A 192 8.90 -8.67 -12.42
CA SER A 192 9.01 -10.06 -12.01
C SER A 192 9.68 -10.15 -10.64
N THR A 193 9.51 -11.26 -9.94
CA THR A 193 10.06 -11.39 -8.59
C THR A 193 11.58 -11.37 -8.57
N SER A 194 12.24 -11.93 -9.59
CA SER A 194 13.69 -11.78 -9.75
C SER A 194 14.10 -10.30 -9.86
N GLU A 195 13.34 -9.48 -10.61
CA GLU A 195 13.61 -8.04 -10.71
C GLU A 195 13.31 -7.33 -9.39
N ILE A 196 12.27 -7.73 -8.64
CA ILE A 196 11.99 -7.21 -7.29
C ILE A 196 13.14 -7.55 -6.34
N ILE A 197 13.68 -8.78 -6.34
CA ILE A 197 14.82 -9.15 -5.52
C ILE A 197 16.05 -8.32 -5.88
N ALA A 198 16.36 -8.16 -7.18
CA ALA A 198 17.46 -7.31 -7.62
C ALA A 198 17.29 -5.85 -7.17
N PHE A 199 16.08 -5.31 -7.33
CA PHE A 199 15.71 -3.97 -6.91
C PHE A 199 15.89 -3.78 -5.39
N CYS A 200 15.37 -4.72 -4.60
CA CYS A 200 15.47 -4.70 -3.14
C CYS A 200 16.93 -4.76 -2.70
N ARG A 201 17.76 -5.62 -3.30
CA ARG A 201 19.18 -5.74 -2.96
C ARG A 201 19.98 -4.50 -3.36
N LYS A 202 19.67 -3.90 -4.51
CA LYS A 202 20.28 -2.64 -4.97
C LYS A 202 20.02 -1.47 -4.01
N TRP A 203 18.77 -1.32 -3.57
CA TRP A 203 18.35 -0.23 -2.68
C TRP A 203 18.42 -0.59 -1.18
N ARG A 204 18.78 -1.83 -0.87
CA ARG A 204 18.77 -2.45 0.46
C ARG A 204 17.42 -2.34 1.17
N LEU A 205 16.34 -2.49 0.40
CA LEU A 205 14.98 -2.54 0.92
C LEU A 205 14.61 -3.97 1.33
N PRO A 206 13.73 -4.17 2.32
CA PRO A 206 13.36 -5.52 2.74
C PRO A 206 12.57 -6.26 1.67
N ASN A 207 13.12 -7.38 1.18
CA ASN A 207 12.42 -8.33 0.32
C ASN A 207 11.61 -9.35 1.14
N ASN A 208 10.57 -9.89 0.51
CA ASN A 208 9.74 -10.96 1.07
C ASN A 208 10.48 -12.32 0.99
N HIS A 209 10.06 -13.29 1.80
CA HIS A 209 10.47 -14.69 1.64
C HIS A 209 9.72 -15.29 0.44
N VAL A 210 10.47 -15.86 -0.51
CA VAL A 210 9.95 -16.39 -1.77
C VAL A 210 10.44 -17.81 -2.00
N TRP A 211 9.56 -18.67 -2.51
CA TRP A 211 9.85 -20.04 -2.94
C TRP A 211 9.41 -20.23 -4.40
N LEU A 212 10.21 -20.97 -5.18
CA LEU A 212 9.88 -21.36 -6.54
C LEU A 212 9.75 -22.88 -6.67
N PHE A 213 8.69 -23.31 -7.35
CA PHE A 213 8.33 -24.71 -7.61
C PHE A 213 8.11 -24.91 -9.11
N SER A 214 9.13 -25.44 -9.76
CA SER A 214 9.29 -25.58 -11.22
C SER A 214 9.11 -27.01 -11.72
N THR A 215 8.93 -27.99 -10.83
CA THR A 215 8.70 -29.39 -11.21
C THR A 215 7.36 -29.90 -10.65
N ARG A 216 6.78 -30.91 -11.31
CA ARG A 216 5.57 -31.59 -10.81
C ARG A 216 5.72 -32.06 -9.35
N LYS A 217 6.92 -32.57 -9.01
CA LYS A 217 7.23 -33.04 -7.67
C LYS A 217 7.19 -31.89 -6.68
N SER A 218 7.95 -30.82 -6.91
CA SER A 218 8.08 -29.70 -5.98
C SER A 218 6.74 -28.97 -5.77
N VAL A 219 5.97 -28.71 -6.83
CA VAL A 219 4.65 -28.06 -6.70
C VAL A 219 3.61 -28.93 -6.00
N THR A 220 3.63 -30.25 -6.21
CA THR A 220 2.73 -31.16 -5.50
C THR A 220 3.11 -31.24 -4.01
N SER A 221 4.41 -31.29 -3.71
CA SER A 221 4.93 -31.27 -2.34
C SER A 221 4.59 -29.96 -1.62
N PHE A 222 4.63 -28.81 -2.32
CA PHE A 222 4.17 -27.53 -1.77
C PHE A 222 2.71 -27.60 -1.28
N PHE A 223 1.78 -28.03 -2.13
CA PHE A 223 0.38 -28.10 -1.73
C PHE A 223 0.13 -29.12 -0.63
N ALA A 224 0.83 -30.27 -0.66
CA ALA A 224 0.76 -31.26 0.42
C ALA A 224 1.29 -30.71 1.75
N ALA A 225 2.40 -29.97 1.73
CA ALA A 225 2.96 -29.30 2.91
C ALA A 225 2.00 -28.23 3.45
N PHE A 226 1.38 -27.44 2.56
CA PHE A 226 0.36 -26.48 2.98
C PHE A 226 -0.84 -27.18 3.64
N ASP A 227 -1.38 -28.24 3.04
CA ASP A 227 -2.54 -28.95 3.58
C ASP A 227 -2.23 -29.58 4.95
N ALA A 228 -1.01 -30.11 5.14
CA ALA A 228 -0.56 -30.64 6.41
C ALA A 228 -0.41 -29.56 7.51
N LEU A 229 -0.05 -28.34 7.13
CA LEU A 229 0.27 -27.25 8.07
C LEU A 229 -0.81 -26.17 8.15
N CYS A 230 -1.87 -26.23 7.33
CA CYS A 230 -2.86 -25.16 7.22
C CYS A 230 -3.59 -24.85 8.53
N GLU A 231 -3.75 -25.86 9.39
CA GLU A 231 -4.38 -25.75 10.71
C GLU A 231 -3.39 -25.47 11.86
N GLU A 232 -2.07 -25.65 11.63
CA GLU A 232 -1.00 -25.31 12.58
C GLU A 232 -0.51 -23.87 12.36
N GLY A 233 -0.12 -23.53 11.13
CA GLY A 233 0.03 -22.16 10.65
C GLY A 233 1.10 -21.30 11.33
N ILE A 234 2.14 -21.91 11.89
CA ILE A 234 3.24 -21.17 12.53
C ILE A 234 4.44 -21.00 11.58
N ALA A 235 5.12 -19.87 11.69
CA ALA A 235 6.18 -19.45 10.78
C ALA A 235 7.36 -20.43 10.78
N THR A 236 7.78 -20.91 11.95
CA THR A 236 8.93 -21.82 12.05
C THR A 236 8.71 -23.13 11.29
N SER A 237 7.54 -23.78 11.44
CA SER A 237 7.28 -25.06 10.78
C SER A 237 6.96 -24.90 9.29
N VAL A 238 6.17 -23.87 8.95
CA VAL A 238 5.81 -23.58 7.55
C VAL A 238 7.02 -23.21 6.72
N CYS A 239 7.85 -22.25 7.16
CA CYS A 239 9.00 -21.82 6.37
C CYS A 239 10.00 -22.96 6.18
N ARG A 240 10.28 -23.74 7.23
CA ARG A 240 11.15 -24.91 7.14
C ARG A 240 10.64 -25.94 6.13
N ALA A 241 9.36 -26.29 6.20
CA ALA A 241 8.77 -27.27 5.28
C ALA A 241 8.81 -26.78 3.82
N LEU A 242 8.60 -25.49 3.58
CA LEU A 242 8.68 -24.93 2.23
C LEU A 242 10.12 -24.81 1.73
N ASP A 243 11.08 -24.48 2.60
CA ASP A 243 12.50 -24.46 2.26
C ASP A 243 13.01 -25.85 1.84
N GLU A 244 12.50 -26.92 2.46
CA GLU A 244 12.85 -28.31 2.14
C GLU A 244 12.30 -28.80 0.79
N VAL A 245 11.14 -28.29 0.35
CA VAL A 245 10.44 -28.79 -0.85
C VAL A 245 10.57 -27.88 -2.08
N ALA A 246 11.04 -26.65 -1.90
CA ALA A 246 11.22 -25.70 -2.99
C ALA A 246 12.45 -26.00 -3.84
N ASP A 247 12.38 -25.67 -5.13
CA ASP A 247 13.54 -25.76 -6.03
C ASP A 247 14.49 -24.58 -5.80
N ILE A 248 13.94 -23.39 -5.47
CA ILE A 248 14.69 -22.22 -5.01
C ILE A 248 13.96 -21.64 -3.80
N SER A 249 14.71 -21.35 -2.73
CA SER A 249 14.25 -20.55 -1.60
C SER A 249 15.08 -19.27 -1.49
N VAL A 250 14.39 -18.14 -1.39
CA VAL A 250 14.97 -16.83 -1.14
C VAL A 250 14.44 -16.33 0.20
N PRO A 251 15.27 -16.28 1.26
CA PRO A 251 14.83 -15.82 2.56
C PRO A 251 14.44 -14.33 2.50
N GLY A 252 13.46 -13.96 3.33
CA GLY A 252 13.13 -12.54 3.55
C GLY A 252 14.29 -11.79 4.19
N SER A 253 14.45 -10.50 3.87
CA SER A 253 15.54 -9.69 4.49
C SER A 253 15.33 -9.49 5.99
N LYS A 254 14.08 -9.54 6.44
CA LYS A 254 13.68 -9.53 7.84
C LYS A 254 13.07 -10.88 8.17
N ASP A 255 13.56 -11.51 9.22
CA ASP A 255 13.04 -12.78 9.71
C ASP A 255 11.65 -12.58 10.32
N HIS A 256 10.63 -13.23 9.76
CA HIS A 256 9.23 -13.05 10.16
C HIS A 256 9.01 -13.35 11.65
N VAL A 257 9.65 -14.39 12.19
CA VAL A 257 9.53 -14.76 13.61
C VAL A 257 10.06 -13.64 14.48
N LYS A 258 11.19 -13.03 14.10
CA LYS A 258 11.80 -11.94 14.87
C LYS A 258 11.02 -10.64 14.82
N VAL A 259 10.45 -10.28 13.66
CA VAL A 259 9.80 -8.95 13.49
C VAL A 259 8.29 -8.96 13.69
N GLN A 260 7.61 -10.06 13.38
CA GLN A 260 6.15 -10.16 13.47
C GLN A 260 5.69 -11.23 14.46
N GLY A 261 6.45 -12.31 14.60
CA GLY A 261 6.15 -13.45 15.46
C GLY A 261 5.82 -14.72 14.67
N GLU A 262 5.37 -15.74 15.40
CA GLU A 262 5.10 -17.07 14.83
C GLU A 262 3.80 -17.16 14.02
N ILE A 263 2.82 -16.26 14.18
CA ILE A 263 1.54 -16.41 13.48
C ILE A 263 1.66 -15.87 12.05
N LEU A 264 1.59 -16.78 11.07
CA LEU A 264 1.48 -16.41 9.66
C LEU A 264 0.05 -16.07 9.31
N GLU A 265 -0.16 -14.99 8.56
CA GLU A 265 -1.46 -14.74 7.94
C GLU A 265 -1.74 -15.79 6.84
N GLY A 266 -0.75 -16.03 5.97
CA GLY A 266 -0.92 -16.93 4.85
C GLY A 266 0.25 -16.92 3.86
N LEU A 267 -0.02 -17.48 2.70
CA LEU A 267 0.83 -17.52 1.52
C LEU A 267 0.07 -16.95 0.32
N VAL A 268 0.80 -16.38 -0.62
CA VAL A 268 0.30 -16.03 -1.95
C VAL A 268 1.07 -16.87 -2.95
N ALA A 269 0.37 -17.73 -3.69
CA ALA A 269 0.96 -18.57 -4.72
C ALA A 269 0.47 -18.13 -6.09
N ARG A 270 1.35 -17.91 -7.07
CA ARG A 270 1.00 -17.49 -8.44
C ARG A 270 1.81 -18.22 -9.49
N ILE A 271 1.25 -18.30 -10.69
CA ILE A 271 1.96 -18.75 -11.87
C ILE A 271 2.85 -17.62 -12.40
N VAL A 272 4.10 -17.97 -12.69
CA VAL A 272 5.09 -17.11 -13.35
C VAL A 272 5.73 -17.86 -14.51
N SER A 273 6.47 -17.13 -15.35
CA SER A 273 7.21 -17.69 -16.50
C SER A 273 8.01 -18.94 -16.12
N SER A 274 8.08 -19.93 -17.01
CA SER A 274 8.95 -21.11 -16.84
C SER A 274 10.44 -20.72 -16.72
N GLY A 275 10.85 -19.57 -17.26
CA GLY A 275 12.20 -19.03 -17.12
C GLY A 275 12.51 -18.42 -15.74
N SER A 276 11.52 -18.27 -14.86
CA SER A 276 11.66 -17.57 -13.57
C SER A 276 12.72 -18.17 -12.66
N THR A 277 12.85 -19.50 -12.63
CA THR A 277 13.89 -20.20 -11.84
C THR A 277 15.29 -19.76 -12.25
N ARG A 278 15.59 -19.80 -13.56
CA ARG A 278 16.90 -19.39 -14.11
C ARG A 278 17.15 -17.89 -13.91
N ASN A 279 16.13 -17.06 -14.07
CA ASN A 279 16.23 -15.62 -13.83
C ASN A 279 16.54 -15.34 -12.36
N MET A 280 15.92 -16.07 -11.44
CA MET A 280 16.19 -15.97 -10.01
C MET A 280 17.63 -16.36 -9.69
N GLU A 281 18.13 -17.50 -10.19
CA GLU A 281 19.53 -17.91 -9.99
C GLU A 281 20.53 -16.85 -10.45
N ASN A 282 20.28 -16.26 -11.62
CA ASN A 282 21.12 -15.18 -12.14
C ASN A 282 21.12 -13.97 -11.23
N VAL A 283 19.94 -13.50 -10.80
CA VAL A 283 19.84 -12.37 -9.87
C VAL A 283 20.50 -12.68 -8.53
N LEU A 284 20.33 -13.87 -7.99
CA LEU A 284 20.91 -14.25 -6.70
C LEU A 284 22.44 -14.24 -6.74
N ARG A 285 23.03 -14.62 -7.89
CA ARG A 285 24.46 -14.55 -8.15
C ARG A 285 24.94 -13.11 -8.36
N ASP A 286 24.23 -12.33 -9.17
CA ASP A 286 24.66 -11.00 -9.60
C ASP A 286 24.41 -9.91 -8.53
N TYR A 287 23.46 -10.16 -7.63
CA TYR A 287 23.10 -9.28 -6.51
C TYR A 287 23.10 -10.08 -5.22
N PRO A 288 24.22 -10.32 -4.52
CA PRO A 288 24.21 -11.02 -3.23
C PRO A 288 23.48 -10.23 -2.13
N PRO A 289 23.10 -10.85 -0.99
CA PRO A 289 22.50 -10.15 0.14
C PRO A 289 23.37 -8.95 0.60
N PRO A 290 22.79 -7.75 0.77
CA PRO A 290 23.56 -6.57 1.12
C PRO A 290 24.00 -6.58 2.60
N PRO A 291 25.09 -5.88 2.94
CA PRO A 291 25.46 -5.65 4.34
C PRO A 291 24.45 -4.71 5.03
N CYS A 292 24.37 -4.80 6.35
CA CYS A 292 23.57 -3.91 7.20
C CYS A 292 24.50 -2.93 7.93
N ASP A 293 24.69 -1.74 7.37
CA ASP A 293 25.69 -0.77 7.86
C ASP A 293 25.18 0.06 9.06
N GLY A 294 23.87 0.09 9.29
CA GLY A 294 23.23 0.91 10.34
C GLY A 294 23.02 0.21 11.69
N ALA A 295 23.50 -1.02 11.87
CA ALA A 295 23.27 -1.80 13.10
C ALA A 295 23.75 -1.13 14.40
N ASN A 296 24.70 -0.17 14.30
CA ASN A 296 25.27 0.56 15.44
C ASN A 296 24.95 2.06 15.44
N VAL A 297 24.01 2.51 14.60
CA VAL A 297 23.63 3.93 14.49
C VAL A 297 22.42 4.21 15.36
N ASP A 298 22.43 5.30 16.11
CA ASP A 298 21.22 5.79 16.80
C ASP A 298 20.18 6.20 15.76
N LEU A 299 19.08 5.45 15.70
CA LEU A 299 17.97 5.67 14.77
C LEU A 299 16.99 6.76 15.26
N GLY A 300 17.25 7.33 16.44
CA GLY A 300 16.35 8.24 17.13
C GLY A 300 15.08 7.52 17.61
N LEU A 301 14.09 8.34 17.99
CA LEU A 301 12.81 7.85 18.50
C LEU A 301 12.16 6.85 17.53
N SER A 302 11.67 5.76 18.10
CA SER A 302 10.86 4.77 17.39
C SER A 302 9.50 5.33 16.99
N LEU A 303 8.85 4.65 16.04
CA LEU A 303 7.50 4.98 15.62
C LEU A 303 6.54 5.02 16.83
N ARG A 304 6.64 4.01 17.71
CA ARG A 304 5.80 3.85 18.90
C ARG A 304 6.01 4.98 19.89
N GLU A 305 7.25 5.40 20.14
CA GLU A 305 7.56 6.53 21.04
C GLU A 305 6.99 7.85 20.51
N ILE A 306 7.12 8.11 19.20
CA ILE A 306 6.57 9.32 18.59
C ILE A 306 5.04 9.33 18.69
N CYS A 307 4.39 8.23 18.34
CA CYS A 307 2.93 8.13 18.42
C CYS A 307 2.42 8.25 19.86
N ALA A 308 3.09 7.62 20.82
CA ALA A 308 2.78 7.74 22.25
C ALA A 308 2.87 9.19 22.75
N ALA A 309 3.93 9.91 22.37
CA ALA A 309 4.17 11.29 22.81
C ALA A 309 3.11 12.29 22.30
N HIS A 310 2.45 12.00 21.17
CA HIS A 310 1.51 12.91 20.49
C HIS A 310 0.06 12.40 20.46
N ARG A 311 -0.30 11.46 21.34
CA ARG A 311 -1.61 10.77 21.40
C ARG A 311 -2.86 11.63 21.62
N SER A 312 -2.74 12.94 21.73
CA SER A 312 -3.87 13.86 21.89
C SER A 312 -4.32 14.52 20.59
N ASN A 313 -3.54 14.42 19.50
CA ASN A 313 -3.82 15.11 18.25
C ASN A 313 -3.20 14.42 17.03
N GLU A 314 -4.02 13.89 16.11
CA GLU A 314 -3.54 13.20 14.90
C GLU A 314 -2.62 14.09 14.06
N LYS A 315 -2.99 15.37 13.86
CA LYS A 315 -2.16 16.30 13.08
C LYS A 315 -0.78 16.49 13.71
N GLN A 316 -0.68 16.56 15.04
CA GLN A 316 0.62 16.64 15.72
C GLN A 316 1.42 15.34 15.57
N GLN A 317 0.78 14.16 15.63
CA GLN A 317 1.44 12.88 15.34
C GLN A 317 2.03 12.89 13.93
N ILE A 318 1.22 13.22 12.91
CA ILE A 318 1.67 13.30 11.52
C ILE A 318 2.85 14.27 11.38
N ARG A 319 2.75 15.49 11.95
CA ARG A 319 3.86 16.47 11.91
C ARG A 319 5.13 15.93 12.55
N ALA A 320 5.03 15.26 13.69
CA ALA A 320 6.19 14.70 14.38
C ALA A 320 6.86 13.58 13.56
N LEU A 321 6.07 12.70 12.93
CA LEU A 321 6.57 11.66 12.03
C LEU A 321 7.30 12.25 10.83
N LEU A 322 6.66 13.18 10.10
CA LEU A 322 7.24 13.80 8.90
C LEU A 322 8.49 14.63 9.23
N ARG A 323 8.53 15.34 10.37
CA ARG A 323 9.73 16.05 10.83
C ARG A 323 10.88 15.09 11.15
N SER A 324 10.57 13.94 11.73
CA SER A 324 11.57 12.94 12.08
C SER A 324 12.19 12.27 10.86
N VAL A 325 11.47 12.21 9.73
CA VAL A 325 11.98 11.77 8.42
C VAL A 325 13.00 12.77 7.87
N GLY A 326 12.68 14.06 7.94
CA GLY A 326 13.54 15.14 7.50
C GLY A 326 13.38 15.49 6.01
N PRO A 327 13.92 16.65 5.59
CA PRO A 327 13.59 17.28 4.31
C PRO A 327 14.20 16.59 3.08
N ARG A 328 15.16 15.67 3.27
CA ARG A 328 15.80 14.95 2.15
C ARG A 328 14.87 13.90 1.54
N PHE A 329 14.11 13.22 2.39
CA PHE A 329 13.18 12.19 1.94
C PHE A 329 11.75 12.70 1.78
N CYS A 330 11.30 13.59 2.69
CA CYS A 330 9.98 14.22 2.62
C CYS A 330 10.10 15.75 2.83
N PRO A 331 10.43 16.51 1.77
CA PRO A 331 10.61 17.97 1.84
C PRO A 331 9.33 18.78 2.04
N SER A 332 8.16 18.16 1.87
CA SER A 332 6.87 18.85 1.85
C SER A 332 5.79 18.02 2.54
N ASP A 333 4.99 18.68 3.36
CA ASP A 333 3.85 18.13 4.08
C ASP A 333 2.49 18.55 3.48
N LEU A 334 2.51 19.16 2.28
CA LEU A 334 1.33 19.68 1.58
C LEU A 334 0.28 18.60 1.31
N ASP A 335 0.68 17.35 1.08
CA ASP A 335 -0.27 16.25 0.88
C ASP A 335 -1.09 15.96 2.15
N TRP A 336 -0.55 16.23 3.35
CA TRP A 336 -1.22 16.01 4.63
C TRP A 336 -1.99 17.23 5.12
N PHE A 337 -1.41 18.42 4.98
CA PHE A 337 -1.96 19.64 5.58
C PHE A 337 -2.51 20.65 4.58
N GLY A 338 -2.26 20.48 3.28
CA GLY A 338 -2.56 21.48 2.27
C GLY A 338 -1.75 22.77 2.48
N ASP A 339 -2.24 23.88 1.92
CA ASP A 339 -1.66 25.19 2.19
C ASP A 339 -2.29 25.81 3.45
N GLU A 340 -1.62 25.67 4.60
CA GLU A 340 -2.08 26.23 5.88
C GLU A 340 -2.13 27.77 5.89
N SER A 341 -1.57 28.45 4.89
CA SER A 341 -1.61 29.92 4.78
C SER A 341 -2.89 30.46 4.14
N VAL A 342 -3.78 29.58 3.68
CA VAL A 342 -5.08 29.94 3.10
C VAL A 342 -6.18 29.42 4.02
N ASP A 343 -6.86 30.32 4.73
CA ASP A 343 -7.93 29.98 5.66
C ASP A 343 -9.03 29.13 4.97
N SER A 344 -9.29 27.93 5.53
CA SER A 344 -10.55 27.18 5.39
C SER A 344 -10.92 26.47 4.07
N HIS A 345 -9.99 26.16 3.18
CA HIS A 345 -10.35 25.33 2.01
C HIS A 345 -10.24 23.82 2.28
N SER A 346 -11.33 23.11 1.98
CA SER A 346 -11.39 21.65 1.97
C SER A 346 -10.34 21.10 0.99
N LYS A 347 -9.58 20.07 1.40
CA LYS A 347 -8.66 19.31 0.53
C LYS A 347 -9.40 18.74 -0.70
N ASN A 348 -10.69 18.49 -0.56
CA ASN A 348 -11.54 17.90 -1.58
C ASN A 348 -11.85 18.94 -2.68
N ALA A 349 -11.67 18.53 -3.93
CA ALA A 349 -12.15 19.27 -5.09
C ALA A 349 -13.53 18.75 -5.52
N ASP A 350 -14.27 19.58 -6.26
CA ASP A 350 -15.60 19.22 -6.75
C ASP A 350 -15.59 18.03 -7.72
N LYS A 351 -16.68 17.26 -7.74
CA LYS A 351 -16.81 16.06 -8.58
C LYS A 351 -16.84 16.40 -10.08
N SER A 352 -17.13 17.65 -10.47
CA SER A 352 -17.09 18.11 -11.85
C SER A 352 -15.70 17.98 -12.49
N VAL A 353 -14.61 17.89 -11.70
CA VAL A 353 -13.27 17.58 -12.22
C VAL A 353 -13.29 16.32 -13.07
N VAL A 354 -13.97 15.26 -12.62
CA VAL A 354 -14.07 13.99 -13.39
C VAL A 354 -14.82 14.21 -14.69
N THR A 355 -15.91 14.98 -14.66
CA THR A 355 -16.70 15.28 -15.87
C THR A 355 -15.86 16.07 -16.88
N LYS A 356 -15.14 17.10 -16.43
CA LYS A 356 -14.28 17.92 -17.28
C LYS A 356 -13.09 17.13 -17.82
N PHE A 357 -12.48 16.30 -16.99
CA PHE A 357 -11.47 15.33 -17.42
C PHE A 357 -11.98 14.44 -18.54
N LEU A 358 -13.18 13.85 -18.43
CA LEU A 358 -13.74 12.98 -19.46
C LEU A 358 -14.16 13.70 -20.74
N GLN A 359 -14.47 14.99 -20.67
CA GLN A 359 -14.88 15.81 -21.82
C GLN A 359 -13.68 16.45 -22.56
N SER A 360 -12.54 16.57 -21.90
CA SER A 360 -11.33 17.21 -22.46
C SER A 360 -10.60 16.28 -23.43
N GLN A 361 -9.85 16.86 -24.38
CA GLN A 361 -9.04 16.09 -25.32
C GLN A 361 -7.80 15.51 -24.62
N PRO A 362 -7.52 14.21 -24.72
CA PRO A 362 -6.32 13.63 -24.12
C PRO A 362 -5.07 14.07 -24.89
N VAL A 363 -4.01 14.48 -24.17
CA VAL A 363 -2.73 14.86 -24.81
C VAL A 363 -1.87 13.67 -25.22
N ASP A 364 -2.13 12.49 -24.65
CA ASP A 364 -1.36 11.28 -24.88
C ASP A 364 -2.23 10.01 -24.80
N TYR A 365 -1.64 8.89 -25.22
CA TYR A 365 -2.29 7.58 -25.24
C TYR A 365 -2.71 7.10 -23.85
N SER A 366 -1.89 7.34 -22.82
CA SER A 366 -2.20 6.94 -21.44
C SER A 366 -3.43 7.65 -20.90
N THR A 367 -3.51 8.96 -21.13
CA THR A 367 -4.65 9.79 -20.75
C THR A 367 -5.91 9.31 -21.47
N SER A 368 -5.81 9.03 -22.77
CA SER A 368 -6.92 8.48 -23.56
C SER A 368 -7.42 7.15 -22.99
N LYS A 369 -6.50 6.23 -22.66
CA LYS A 369 -6.82 4.92 -22.07
C LYS A 369 -7.43 5.04 -20.68
N LEU A 370 -6.91 5.92 -19.83
CA LEU A 370 -7.50 6.16 -18.51
C LEU A 370 -8.92 6.76 -18.64
N GLN A 371 -9.12 7.71 -19.55
CA GLN A 371 -10.46 8.24 -19.82
C GLN A 371 -11.40 7.13 -20.30
N GLU A 372 -10.97 6.25 -21.22
CA GLU A 372 -11.74 5.10 -21.69
C GLU A 372 -12.16 4.18 -20.53
N MET A 373 -11.24 3.83 -19.63
CA MET A 373 -11.53 3.03 -18.45
C MET A 373 -12.58 3.71 -17.54
N VAL A 374 -12.41 5.00 -17.26
CA VAL A 374 -13.32 5.76 -16.39
C VAL A 374 -14.70 5.95 -17.01
N ARG A 375 -14.79 6.20 -18.34
CA ARG A 375 -16.08 6.24 -19.06
C ARG A 375 -16.80 4.91 -18.93
N LEU A 376 -16.12 3.80 -19.21
CA LEU A 376 -16.72 2.46 -19.13
C LEU A 376 -17.20 2.13 -17.70
N MET A 377 -16.40 2.46 -16.68
CA MET A 377 -16.79 2.29 -15.27
C MET A 377 -18.09 3.04 -14.95
N LYS A 378 -18.25 4.27 -15.45
CA LYS A 378 -19.45 5.09 -15.21
C LYS A 378 -20.65 4.61 -16.03
N GLU A 379 -20.47 4.32 -17.32
CA GLU A 379 -21.52 3.84 -18.22
C GLU A 379 -22.11 2.50 -17.75
N LYS A 380 -21.24 1.57 -17.35
CA LYS A 380 -21.65 0.27 -16.84
C LYS A 380 -22.05 0.32 -15.37
N ARG A 381 -21.94 1.46 -14.68
CA ARG A 381 -22.21 1.58 -13.23
C ARG A 381 -21.46 0.51 -12.44
N LEU A 382 -20.16 0.41 -12.69
CA LEU A 382 -19.29 -0.44 -11.89
C LEU A 382 -19.20 0.15 -10.48
N PRO A 383 -19.13 -0.69 -9.44
CA PRO A 383 -18.99 -0.24 -8.06
C PRO A 383 -17.61 0.42 -7.88
N ALA A 384 -17.50 1.72 -8.15
CA ALA A 384 -16.26 2.48 -8.04
C ALA A 384 -16.51 3.90 -7.52
N ALA A 385 -15.59 4.42 -6.70
CA ALA A 385 -15.56 5.79 -6.23
C ALA A 385 -14.46 6.59 -6.94
N PHE A 386 -14.77 7.86 -7.19
CA PHE A 386 -13.87 8.84 -7.77
C PHE A 386 -13.78 10.01 -6.79
N LYS A 387 -12.66 10.14 -6.07
CA LYS A 387 -12.41 11.22 -5.11
C LYS A 387 -11.43 12.21 -5.73
N CYS A 388 -11.80 13.48 -5.81
CA CYS A 388 -11.00 14.54 -6.39
C CYS A 388 -10.45 15.44 -5.29
N TYR A 389 -9.21 15.90 -5.46
CA TYR A 389 -8.51 16.74 -4.51
C TYR A 389 -7.73 17.84 -5.24
N HIS A 390 -7.50 18.96 -4.58
CA HIS A 390 -6.58 19.98 -5.08
C HIS A 390 -5.15 19.44 -5.07
N ASN A 391 -4.36 19.77 -6.10
CA ASN A 391 -2.93 19.45 -6.12
C ASN A 391 -2.12 20.62 -5.57
N PHE A 392 -1.91 20.63 -4.25
CA PHE A 392 -1.20 21.71 -3.56
C PHE A 392 0.28 21.85 -3.97
N HIS A 393 0.91 20.78 -4.46
CA HIS A 393 2.28 20.86 -4.99
C HIS A 393 2.39 21.72 -6.26
N ARG A 394 1.27 21.89 -6.97
CA ARG A 394 1.16 22.68 -8.20
C ARG A 394 0.42 24.00 -7.98
N ALA A 395 0.30 24.43 -6.72
CA ALA A 395 -0.54 25.57 -6.37
C ALA A 395 -0.13 26.86 -7.10
N ASN A 396 1.17 27.10 -7.22
CA ASN A 396 1.70 28.29 -7.90
C ASN A 396 1.56 28.26 -9.43
N ASP A 397 1.17 27.12 -10.01
CA ASP A 397 1.05 26.94 -11.46
C ASP A 397 -0.39 27.10 -11.96
N VAL A 398 -1.35 27.25 -11.03
CA VAL A 398 -2.78 27.36 -11.34
C VAL A 398 -3.10 28.73 -11.96
N SER A 399 -3.88 28.71 -13.04
CA SER A 399 -4.41 29.90 -13.71
C SER A 399 -5.80 29.60 -14.28
N PRO A 400 -6.57 30.61 -14.74
CA PRO A 400 -7.89 30.38 -15.34
C PRO A 400 -7.91 29.33 -16.46
N ASP A 401 -6.80 29.17 -17.19
CA ASP A 401 -6.66 28.27 -18.33
C ASP A 401 -5.77 27.04 -18.04
N ASN A 402 -5.36 26.81 -16.78
CA ASN A 402 -4.45 25.72 -16.42
C ASN A 402 -4.67 25.30 -14.95
N LEU A 403 -5.27 24.13 -14.73
CA LEU A 403 -5.75 23.65 -13.43
C LEU A 403 -5.16 22.28 -13.08
N PHE A 404 -4.77 22.09 -11.81
CA PHE A 404 -4.14 20.87 -11.33
C PHE A 404 -4.93 20.21 -10.19
N TYR A 405 -5.18 18.91 -10.33
CA TYR A 405 -5.93 18.10 -9.36
C TYR A 405 -5.26 16.75 -9.14
N LYS A 406 -5.62 16.09 -8.04
CA LYS A 406 -5.36 14.68 -7.79
C LYS A 406 -6.67 13.90 -7.82
N LEU A 407 -6.71 12.79 -8.54
CA LEU A 407 -7.84 11.87 -8.62
C LEU A 407 -7.46 10.54 -7.99
N VAL A 408 -8.28 10.08 -7.05
CA VAL A 408 -8.24 8.72 -6.50
C VAL A 408 -9.41 7.94 -7.09
N VAL A 409 -9.10 6.88 -7.81
CA VAL A 409 -10.06 5.90 -8.30
C VAL A 409 -10.00 4.69 -7.38
N HIS A 410 -11.12 4.33 -6.76
CA HIS A 410 -11.23 3.12 -5.94
C HIS A 410 -12.31 2.21 -6.53
N VAL A 411 -11.96 0.96 -6.86
CA VAL A 411 -12.92 -0.04 -7.33
C VAL A 411 -13.35 -0.92 -6.16
N HIS A 412 -14.62 -0.82 -5.79
CA HIS A 412 -15.21 -1.56 -4.68
C HIS A 412 -15.67 -2.95 -5.11
N SER A 413 -15.66 -3.88 -4.15
CA SER A 413 -16.20 -5.24 -4.27
C SER A 413 -15.55 -6.12 -5.34
N ASP A 414 -15.77 -7.42 -5.26
CA ASP A 414 -15.29 -8.37 -6.25
C ASP A 414 -16.12 -8.32 -7.55
N SER A 415 -17.39 -7.96 -7.42
CA SER A 415 -18.31 -7.88 -8.56
C SER A 415 -17.87 -6.87 -9.65
N GLY A 416 -17.18 -5.79 -9.29
CA GLY A 416 -16.71 -4.79 -10.24
C GLY A 416 -15.68 -5.33 -11.23
N PHE A 417 -14.75 -6.16 -10.75
CA PHE A 417 -13.67 -6.71 -11.56
C PHE A 417 -14.17 -7.77 -12.52
N ARG A 418 -15.00 -8.72 -12.06
CA ARG A 418 -15.66 -9.70 -12.93
C ARG A 418 -16.47 -9.06 -14.05
N ARG A 419 -17.19 -7.98 -13.74
CA ARG A 419 -17.96 -7.24 -14.74
C ARG A 419 -17.06 -6.54 -15.76
N TYR A 420 -15.98 -5.90 -15.30
CA TYR A 420 -15.02 -5.25 -16.19
C TYR A 420 -14.29 -6.26 -17.10
N GLN A 421 -13.88 -7.40 -16.55
CA GLN A 421 -13.19 -8.45 -17.31
C GLN A 421 -14.06 -9.01 -18.45
N LYS A 422 -15.39 -9.10 -18.27
CA LYS A 422 -16.32 -9.44 -19.36
C LYS A 422 -16.26 -8.42 -20.49
N GLU A 423 -16.19 -7.12 -20.17
CA GLU A 423 -16.06 -6.08 -21.19
C GLU A 423 -14.70 -6.17 -21.92
N MET A 424 -13.61 -6.49 -21.22
CA MET A 424 -12.29 -6.71 -21.83
C MET A 424 -12.30 -7.84 -22.87
N ARG A 425 -13.07 -8.92 -22.64
CA ARG A 425 -13.23 -10.01 -23.63
C ARG A 425 -13.88 -9.53 -24.93
N HIS A 426 -14.72 -8.49 -24.86
CA HIS A 426 -15.35 -7.88 -26.03
C HIS A 426 -14.50 -6.74 -26.62
N MET A 427 -13.66 -6.10 -25.81
CA MET A 427 -12.79 -4.99 -26.18
C MET A 427 -11.35 -5.26 -25.73
N PRO A 428 -10.57 -6.04 -26.50
CA PRO A 428 -9.22 -6.48 -26.10
C PRO A 428 -8.21 -5.34 -25.88
N SER A 429 -8.50 -4.14 -26.41
CA SER A 429 -7.62 -2.97 -26.24
C SER A 429 -7.76 -2.27 -24.89
N LEU A 430 -8.72 -2.69 -24.05
CA LEU A 430 -8.90 -2.14 -22.71
C LEU A 430 -7.72 -2.47 -21.80
N TRP A 431 -7.32 -1.51 -20.98
CA TRP A 431 -6.34 -1.78 -19.92
C TRP A 431 -6.97 -2.60 -18.79
N PRO A 432 -6.20 -3.48 -18.11
CA PRO A 432 -6.73 -4.21 -16.96
C PRO A 432 -7.22 -3.26 -15.86
N LEU A 433 -8.27 -3.68 -15.15
CA LEU A 433 -8.74 -2.96 -13.99
C LEU A 433 -7.89 -3.27 -12.77
N TYR A 434 -7.34 -2.22 -12.15
CA TYR A 434 -6.58 -2.31 -10.91
C TYR A 434 -7.47 -1.95 -9.72
N ARG A 435 -7.06 -2.34 -8.52
CA ARG A 435 -7.87 -2.11 -7.31
C ARG A 435 -8.10 -0.63 -7.00
N GLY A 436 -7.15 0.20 -7.40
CA GLY A 436 -7.28 1.64 -7.38
C GLY A 436 -6.14 2.31 -8.13
N PHE A 437 -6.37 3.56 -8.51
CA PHE A 437 -5.40 4.42 -9.17
C PHE A 437 -5.28 5.74 -8.43
N PHE A 438 -4.06 6.25 -8.36
CA PHE A 438 -3.74 7.60 -7.91
C PHE A 438 -3.19 8.36 -9.09
N VAL A 439 -3.86 9.44 -9.47
CA VAL A 439 -3.66 10.12 -10.75
C VAL A 439 -3.53 11.61 -10.53
N ASP A 440 -2.48 12.21 -11.07
CA ASP A 440 -2.40 13.66 -11.20
C ASP A 440 -3.09 14.08 -12.50
N ILE A 441 -4.02 15.03 -12.42
CA ILE A 441 -4.77 15.57 -13.54
C ILE A 441 -4.35 17.02 -13.77
N ASN A 442 -4.00 17.33 -15.01
CA ASN A 442 -3.84 18.69 -15.50
C ASN A 442 -4.91 18.98 -16.57
N LEU A 443 -5.74 20.01 -16.36
CA LEU A 443 -6.72 20.51 -17.32
C LEU A 443 -6.25 21.87 -17.83
N PHE A 444 -6.12 22.05 -19.14
CA PHE A 444 -5.63 23.31 -19.68
C PHE A 444 -6.22 23.67 -21.04
N LYS A 445 -6.21 24.97 -21.38
CA LYS A 445 -6.57 25.45 -22.71
C LYS A 445 -5.32 25.66 -23.57
N SER A 446 -5.36 25.18 -24.81
CA SER A 446 -4.29 25.45 -25.77
C SER A 446 -4.38 26.91 -26.23
N ASN A 447 -3.33 27.69 -25.98
CA ASN A 447 -3.20 29.01 -26.60
C ASN A 447 -3.13 28.83 -28.12
N LYS A 448 -3.97 29.56 -28.87
CA LYS A 448 -3.94 29.64 -30.34
C LYS A 448 -2.59 30.23 -30.78
N GLY A 449 -1.53 29.43 -30.83
CA GLY A 449 -0.19 29.90 -31.21
C GLY A 449 1.03 29.09 -30.74
N LYS A 450 0.89 27.96 -30.03
CA LYS A 450 2.03 27.06 -29.77
C LYS A 450 1.74 25.63 -30.25
N ASP A 451 2.36 25.34 -31.38
CA ASP A 451 2.57 24.12 -32.17
C ASP A 451 1.86 22.78 -31.84
N PRO A 452 1.33 22.10 -32.88
CA PRO A 452 0.76 20.75 -32.82
C PRO A 452 1.84 19.64 -32.78
N MET A 453 2.84 19.75 -31.90
CA MET A 453 3.79 18.65 -31.66
C MET A 453 3.21 17.51 -30.80
N ALA A 454 2.14 17.76 -30.03
CA ALA A 454 1.49 16.75 -29.20
C ALA A 454 0.71 15.70 -30.01
N LEU A 455 0.15 16.07 -31.17
CA LEU A 455 -0.64 15.19 -32.03
C LEU A 455 0.21 14.10 -32.69
N ASN A 456 1.45 14.40 -33.10
CA ASN A 456 2.37 13.41 -33.66
C ASN A 456 2.83 12.36 -32.62
N SER A 457 2.72 12.65 -31.32
CA SER A 457 3.06 11.70 -30.26
C SER A 457 2.00 10.61 -30.07
N ILE A 458 0.73 10.91 -30.36
CA ILE A 458 -0.37 9.95 -30.25
C ILE A 458 -0.24 8.89 -31.37
N ASP A 459 0.04 9.31 -32.61
CA ASP A 459 0.22 8.39 -33.73
C ASP A 459 1.47 7.51 -33.61
N ASN A 460 2.57 8.05 -33.08
CA ASN A 460 3.78 7.26 -32.80
C ASN A 460 3.59 6.33 -31.60
N ALA A 461 2.89 6.74 -30.54
CA ALA A 461 2.55 5.87 -29.41
C ALA A 461 1.55 4.77 -29.80
N ILE A 462 0.65 5.00 -30.76
CA ILE A 462 -0.23 3.97 -31.33
C ILE A 462 0.59 2.94 -32.13
N LYS A 463 1.62 3.37 -32.86
CA LYS A 463 2.57 2.45 -33.54
C LYS A 463 3.44 1.66 -32.55
N ASP A 464 3.98 2.32 -31.53
CA ASP A 464 4.75 1.62 -30.49
C ASP A 464 3.86 0.70 -29.63
N ALA A 465 2.59 1.03 -29.45
CA ALA A 465 1.61 0.19 -28.75
C ALA A 465 1.03 -0.93 -29.63
N SER A 466 1.04 -0.79 -30.97
CA SER A 466 0.70 -1.90 -31.88
C SER A 466 1.88 -2.86 -32.06
N GLU A 467 3.12 -2.36 -32.04
CA GLU A 467 4.34 -3.18 -32.02
C GLU A 467 4.58 -3.85 -30.66
N ASN A 468 4.29 -3.18 -29.53
CA ASN A 468 4.33 -3.80 -28.20
C ASN A 468 3.05 -4.54 -27.79
N GLY A 469 1.90 -4.22 -28.41
CA GLY A 469 0.64 -4.94 -28.25
C GLY A 469 0.60 -6.27 -29.01
N GLY A 470 1.60 -6.50 -29.86
CA GLY A 470 1.87 -7.74 -30.58
C GLY A 470 2.91 -8.65 -29.92
N GLN A 471 3.45 -8.33 -28.74
CA GLN A 471 4.07 -9.38 -27.92
C GLN A 471 2.95 -10.23 -27.32
N GLN A 472 2.46 -11.20 -28.11
CA GLN A 472 2.17 -12.52 -27.54
C GLN A 472 3.29 -12.78 -26.53
N GLY A 473 2.94 -12.89 -25.25
CA GLY A 473 3.92 -13.07 -24.20
C GLY A 473 4.92 -14.13 -24.67
N LYS A 474 6.22 -13.84 -24.54
CA LYS A 474 7.31 -14.75 -24.90
C LYS A 474 7.15 -16.18 -24.34
N ASP A 475 6.19 -16.37 -23.43
CA ASP A 475 5.91 -17.58 -22.69
C ASP A 475 4.69 -18.38 -23.20
N GLY A 476 3.97 -17.95 -24.25
CA GLY A 476 2.91 -18.77 -24.87
C GLY A 476 1.73 -19.14 -23.96
N LEU A 477 1.56 -18.46 -22.82
CA LEU A 477 0.48 -18.71 -21.87
C LEU A 477 -0.82 -18.01 -22.30
N ALA A 478 -1.95 -18.72 -22.23
CA ALA A 478 -3.26 -18.12 -22.44
C ALA A 478 -3.57 -17.08 -21.34
N ASP A 479 -4.32 -16.02 -21.68
CA ASP A 479 -4.57 -14.86 -20.79
C ASP A 479 -5.28 -15.25 -19.46
N ASP A 480 -6.07 -16.33 -19.49
CA ASP A 480 -6.72 -16.90 -18.29
C ASP A 480 -5.73 -17.66 -17.37
N ASP A 481 -4.67 -18.23 -17.93
CA ASP A 481 -3.65 -19.01 -17.20
C ASP A 481 -2.53 -18.10 -16.64
N ALA A 482 -2.21 -17.01 -17.35
CA ALA A 482 -1.18 -16.04 -16.96
C ALA A 482 -1.49 -15.31 -15.64
N ASN A 483 -2.75 -15.35 -15.20
CA ASN A 483 -3.23 -14.65 -14.00
C ASN A 483 -3.58 -15.59 -12.83
N LEU A 484 -3.26 -16.89 -12.94
CA LEU A 484 -3.57 -17.86 -11.87
C LEU A 484 -2.80 -17.52 -10.59
N MET A 485 -3.55 -17.20 -9.53
CA MET A 485 -3.00 -16.90 -8.22
C MET A 485 -3.98 -17.31 -7.12
N ILE A 486 -3.49 -17.84 -6.01
CA ILE A 486 -4.28 -18.30 -4.87
C ILE A 486 -3.74 -17.72 -3.57
N LYS A 487 -4.65 -17.33 -2.66
CA LYS A 487 -4.33 -16.86 -1.30
C LYS A 487 -4.67 -17.95 -0.31
N LEU A 488 -3.65 -18.44 0.38
CA LEU A 488 -3.75 -19.57 1.29
C LEU A 488 -3.59 -19.05 2.73
N LYS A 489 -4.68 -18.94 3.49
CA LYS A 489 -4.65 -18.40 4.86
C LYS A 489 -4.60 -19.50 5.92
N PHE A 490 -3.82 -19.29 6.97
CA PHE A 490 -3.65 -20.24 8.07
C PHE A 490 -4.72 -20.08 9.16
N LEU A 491 -5.04 -21.18 9.84
CA LEU A 491 -6.10 -21.23 10.84
C LEU A 491 -5.86 -20.32 12.07
N PRO A 492 -4.66 -20.24 12.68
CA PRO A 492 -4.45 -19.36 13.84
C PRO A 492 -4.69 -17.88 13.54
N TYR A 493 -4.35 -17.42 12.34
CA TYR A 493 -4.70 -16.09 11.86
C TYR A 493 -6.21 -15.96 11.68
N LYS A 494 -6.84 -16.93 10.98
CA LYS A 494 -8.29 -16.91 10.73
C LYS A 494 -9.10 -16.87 12.03
N LEU A 495 -8.65 -17.61 13.04
CA LEU A 495 -9.22 -17.60 14.38
C LEU A 495 -9.25 -16.18 14.96
N ARG A 496 -8.11 -15.50 15.00
CA ARG A 496 -8.00 -14.15 15.60
C ARG A 496 -8.76 -13.10 14.80
N THR A 497 -8.56 -13.09 13.48
CA THR A 497 -9.15 -12.04 12.62
C THR A 497 -10.62 -12.27 12.31
N PHE A 498 -11.02 -13.48 11.93
CA PHE A 498 -12.39 -13.72 11.47
C PHE A 498 -13.30 -14.24 12.58
N LEU A 499 -12.84 -15.17 13.42
CA LEU A 499 -13.71 -15.73 14.46
C LEU A 499 -13.79 -14.81 15.69
N ILE A 500 -12.68 -14.21 16.11
CA ILE A 500 -12.66 -13.30 17.26
C ILE A 500 -13.03 -11.88 16.81
N ARG A 501 -12.14 -11.16 16.11
CA ARG A 501 -12.31 -9.73 15.79
C ARG A 501 -13.60 -9.43 15.02
N ASN A 502 -13.78 -10.07 13.86
CA ASN A 502 -14.97 -9.81 13.03
C ASN A 502 -16.26 -10.37 13.66
N GLY A 503 -16.13 -11.38 14.52
CA GLY A 503 -17.24 -11.96 15.26
C GLY A 503 -17.74 -11.12 16.44
N LEU A 504 -16.96 -10.13 16.92
CA LEU A 504 -17.34 -9.26 18.04
C LEU A 504 -18.69 -8.58 17.81
N SER A 505 -18.94 -8.03 16.62
CA SER A 505 -20.21 -7.35 16.34
C SER A 505 -21.40 -8.31 16.47
N VAL A 506 -21.28 -9.55 15.99
CA VAL A 506 -22.35 -10.56 16.11
C VAL A 506 -22.56 -10.93 17.58
N LEU A 507 -21.47 -11.18 18.31
CA LEU A 507 -21.51 -11.55 19.72
C LEU A 507 -22.17 -10.48 20.60
N PHE A 508 -21.83 -9.20 20.40
CA PHE A 508 -22.34 -8.11 21.25
C PHE A 508 -23.72 -7.61 20.83
N LYS A 509 -24.09 -7.67 19.54
CA LYS A 509 -25.41 -7.20 19.07
C LYS A 509 -26.49 -8.29 19.09
N GLU A 510 -26.13 -9.52 18.73
CA GLU A 510 -27.09 -10.62 18.54
C GLU A 510 -26.97 -11.72 19.60
N GLY A 511 -25.84 -11.77 20.31
CA GLY A 511 -25.62 -12.66 21.45
C GLY A 511 -24.89 -13.97 21.10
N PRO A 512 -24.61 -14.81 22.12
CA PRO A 512 -23.76 -16.00 21.98
C PRO A 512 -24.28 -17.05 21.00
N ALA A 513 -25.60 -17.23 20.88
CA ALA A 513 -26.18 -18.21 19.96
C ALA A 513 -25.93 -17.85 18.49
N SER A 514 -26.13 -16.57 18.12
CA SER A 514 -25.80 -16.06 16.79
C SER A 514 -24.30 -16.09 16.53
N TYR A 515 -23.48 -15.79 17.53
CA TYR A 515 -22.02 -15.90 17.42
C TYR A 515 -21.57 -17.34 17.13
N LYS A 516 -22.19 -18.32 17.78
CA LYS A 516 -21.96 -19.75 17.54
C LYS A 516 -22.34 -20.18 16.13
N ALA A 517 -23.52 -19.78 15.67
CA ALA A 517 -23.94 -20.01 14.29
C ALA A 517 -22.96 -19.35 13.29
N TYR A 518 -22.48 -18.14 13.60
CA TYR A 518 -21.51 -17.42 12.79
C TYR A 518 -20.18 -18.17 12.66
N TYR A 519 -19.53 -18.52 13.77
CA TYR A 519 -18.20 -19.15 13.70
C TYR A 519 -18.25 -20.58 13.11
N LEU A 520 -19.35 -21.33 13.33
CA LEU A 520 -19.54 -22.65 12.73
C LEU A 520 -19.66 -22.55 11.22
N ARG A 521 -20.42 -21.56 10.73
CA ARG A 521 -20.53 -21.29 9.29
C ARG A 521 -19.18 -20.96 8.68
N GLN A 522 -18.38 -20.12 9.35
CA GLN A 522 -17.03 -19.76 8.87
C GLN A 522 -16.10 -20.98 8.77
N MET A 523 -16.02 -21.79 9.82
CA MET A 523 -15.16 -23.00 9.81
C MET A 523 -15.60 -24.01 8.74
N LYS A 524 -16.91 -24.16 8.49
CA LYS A 524 -17.43 -24.98 7.40
C LYS A 524 -17.02 -24.45 6.02
N ILE A 525 -17.10 -23.13 5.81
CA ILE A 525 -16.66 -22.48 4.56
C ILE A 525 -15.17 -22.72 4.31
N TRP A 526 -14.36 -22.75 5.37
CA TRP A 526 -12.91 -22.96 5.27
C TRP A 526 -12.51 -24.42 5.14
N GLY A 527 -13.44 -25.37 5.28
CA GLY A 527 -13.11 -26.80 5.31
C GLY A 527 -12.28 -27.21 6.53
N THR A 528 -12.46 -26.56 7.69
CA THR A 528 -11.75 -26.92 8.93
C THR A 528 -12.14 -28.33 9.37
N SER A 529 -11.19 -29.14 9.83
CA SER A 529 -11.45 -30.54 10.21
C SER A 529 -12.44 -30.67 11.37
N ASP A 530 -13.24 -31.75 11.41
CA ASP A 530 -14.27 -31.95 12.44
C ASP A 530 -13.70 -31.98 13.86
N GLY A 531 -12.50 -32.55 14.03
CA GLY A 531 -11.79 -32.55 15.31
C GLY A 531 -11.47 -31.12 15.75
N LYS A 532 -10.87 -30.34 14.86
CA LYS A 532 -10.47 -28.95 15.13
C LYS A 532 -11.68 -28.03 15.33
N GLN A 533 -12.77 -28.24 14.59
CA GLN A 533 -14.03 -27.52 14.80
C GLN A 533 -14.55 -27.70 16.23
N LYS A 534 -14.59 -28.94 16.74
CA LYS A 534 -15.05 -29.22 18.11
C LYS A 534 -14.18 -28.51 19.17
N GLU A 535 -12.87 -28.55 18.99
CA GLU A 535 -11.91 -27.89 19.88
C GLU A 535 -12.05 -26.36 19.85
N LEU A 536 -12.15 -25.77 18.66
CA LEU A 536 -12.35 -24.33 18.48
C LEU A 536 -13.70 -23.86 19.02
N CYS A 537 -14.79 -24.61 18.81
CA CYS A 537 -16.10 -24.27 19.38
C CYS A 537 -16.04 -24.12 20.90
N LYS A 538 -15.37 -25.06 21.57
CA LYS A 538 -15.21 -25.01 23.04
C LYS A 538 -14.47 -23.73 23.45
N MET A 539 -13.34 -23.45 22.81
CA MET A 539 -12.55 -22.26 23.11
C MET A 539 -13.32 -20.96 22.82
N LEU A 540 -14.05 -20.88 21.71
CA LEU A 540 -14.82 -19.70 21.31
C LEU A 540 -16.05 -19.46 22.20
N ASP A 541 -16.68 -20.52 22.71
CA ASP A 541 -17.75 -20.42 23.71
C ASP A 541 -17.20 -19.86 25.04
N GLU A 542 -16.00 -20.28 25.45
CA GLU A 542 -15.31 -19.71 26.63
C GLU A 542 -14.87 -18.26 26.40
N TRP A 543 -14.36 -17.93 25.20
CA TRP A 543 -14.03 -16.56 24.79
C TRP A 543 -15.26 -15.66 24.88
N ALA A 544 -16.39 -16.09 24.32
CA ALA A 544 -17.64 -15.35 24.32
C ALA A 544 -18.13 -15.05 25.76
N ALA A 545 -18.03 -16.02 26.66
CA ALA A 545 -18.37 -15.84 28.06
C ALA A 545 -17.39 -14.89 28.78
N TYR A 546 -16.08 -15.03 28.53
CA TYR A 546 -15.04 -14.17 29.08
C TYR A 546 -15.24 -12.71 28.69
N ILE A 547 -15.33 -12.42 27.39
CA ILE A 547 -15.32 -11.04 26.90
C ILE A 547 -16.62 -10.31 27.23
N ARG A 548 -17.77 -11.00 27.21
CA ARG A 548 -19.04 -10.40 27.64
C ARG A 548 -19.06 -10.10 29.13
N ARG A 549 -18.43 -10.93 29.97
CA ARG A 549 -18.30 -10.66 31.40
C ARG A 549 -17.43 -9.43 31.66
N LYS A 550 -16.33 -9.29 30.91
CA LYS A 550 -15.37 -8.20 31.10
C LYS A 550 -15.86 -6.87 30.55
N CYS A 551 -16.45 -6.85 29.35
CA CYS A 551 -16.88 -5.62 28.67
C CYS A 551 -18.35 -5.25 28.90
N GLY A 552 -19.15 -6.14 29.50
CA GLY A 552 -20.60 -5.95 29.65
C GLY A 552 -21.28 -5.82 28.29
N ASN A 553 -22.02 -4.73 28.10
CA ASN A 553 -22.70 -4.41 26.83
C ASN A 553 -21.86 -3.53 25.88
N LYS A 554 -20.69 -3.05 26.32
CA LYS A 554 -19.82 -2.23 25.46
C LYS A 554 -19.01 -3.14 24.55
N GLN A 555 -19.21 -3.01 23.25
CA GLN A 555 -18.43 -3.77 22.27
C GLN A 555 -16.96 -3.36 22.34
N LEU A 556 -16.05 -4.35 22.43
CA LEU A 556 -14.62 -4.15 22.26
C LEU A 556 -14.31 -3.59 20.86
N SER A 557 -13.43 -2.60 20.78
CA SER A 557 -12.99 -2.06 19.48
C SER A 557 -12.19 -3.12 18.70
N SER A 558 -12.48 -3.24 17.40
CA SER A 558 -11.76 -4.15 16.50
C SER A 558 -10.30 -3.74 16.27
N SER A 559 -9.94 -2.47 16.49
CA SER A 559 -8.58 -1.97 16.29
C SER A 559 -7.62 -2.33 17.43
N ILE A 560 -8.14 -2.71 18.60
CA ILE A 560 -7.36 -3.05 19.80
C ILE A 560 -7.77 -4.40 20.42
N TYR A 561 -8.46 -5.25 19.65
CA TYR A 561 -9.05 -6.48 20.18
C TYR A 561 -8.02 -7.47 20.75
N LEU A 562 -6.76 -7.42 20.28
CA LEU A 562 -5.70 -8.32 20.76
C LEU A 562 -5.30 -8.01 22.20
N SER A 563 -5.61 -6.82 22.74
CA SER A 563 -5.39 -6.50 24.16
C SER A 563 -6.21 -7.41 25.07
N GLU A 564 -7.31 -7.94 24.57
CA GLU A 564 -8.17 -8.89 25.28
C GLU A 564 -8.01 -10.31 24.78
N ALA A 565 -7.87 -10.49 23.46
CA ALA A 565 -7.76 -11.81 22.87
C ALA A 565 -6.43 -12.51 23.21
N GLU A 566 -5.29 -11.82 23.15
CA GLU A 566 -3.98 -12.46 23.40
C GLU A 566 -3.83 -12.98 24.83
N PRO A 567 -4.15 -12.21 25.90
CA PRO A 567 -4.12 -12.74 27.26
C PRO A 567 -5.05 -13.92 27.47
N PHE A 568 -6.26 -13.88 26.87
CA PHE A 568 -7.19 -15.01 26.94
C PHE A 568 -6.61 -16.26 26.25
N LEU A 569 -6.09 -16.10 25.04
CA LEU A 569 -5.52 -17.19 24.25
C LEU A 569 -4.28 -17.78 24.93
N GLU A 570 -3.42 -16.96 25.51
CA GLU A 570 -2.26 -17.39 26.30
C GLU A 570 -2.68 -18.23 27.51
N GLN A 571 -3.67 -17.75 28.28
CA GLN A 571 -4.20 -18.51 29.42
C GLN A 571 -4.88 -19.81 28.98
N TYR A 572 -5.56 -19.81 27.84
CA TYR A 572 -6.18 -21.01 27.29
C TYR A 572 -5.12 -22.04 26.87
N ALA A 573 -4.05 -21.57 26.23
CA ALA A 573 -2.95 -22.39 25.74
C ALA A 573 -2.16 -23.05 26.88
N LYS A 574 -1.90 -22.31 27.98
CA LYS A 574 -1.21 -22.81 29.19
C LYS A 574 -1.90 -24.00 29.86
N ARG A 575 -3.19 -24.26 29.57
CA ARG A 575 -3.94 -25.37 30.18
C ARG A 575 -3.55 -26.74 29.64
N SER A 576 -3.03 -26.83 28.40
CA SER A 576 -2.51 -28.09 27.85
C SER A 576 -1.70 -27.89 26.56
N PRO A 577 -0.74 -28.79 26.24
CA PRO A 577 -0.05 -28.78 24.96
C PRO A 577 -0.99 -28.82 23.74
N LYS A 578 -2.12 -29.54 23.85
CA LYS A 578 -3.14 -29.58 22.79
C LYS A 578 -3.75 -28.20 22.52
N ASN A 579 -4.02 -27.43 23.56
CA ASN A 579 -4.53 -26.07 23.43
C ASN A 579 -3.51 -25.13 22.79
N GLN A 580 -2.22 -25.28 23.11
CA GLN A 580 -1.14 -24.54 22.45
C GLN A 580 -1.11 -24.80 20.94
N VAL A 581 -1.20 -26.08 20.53
CA VAL A 581 -1.27 -26.46 19.10
C VAL A 581 -2.58 -25.99 18.44
N LEU A 582 -3.68 -25.88 19.21
CA LEU A 582 -4.96 -25.38 18.70
C LEU A 582 -4.90 -23.91 18.28
N ILE A 583 -4.30 -23.06 19.12
CA ILE A 583 -4.36 -21.59 18.98
C ILE A 583 -3.09 -20.98 18.36
N GLY A 584 -2.01 -21.75 18.27
CA GLY A 584 -0.69 -21.29 17.82
C GLY A 584 0.05 -20.50 18.92
N SER A 585 1.03 -19.69 18.53
CA SER A 585 1.74 -18.79 19.45
C SER A 585 0.79 -17.73 20.03
N ALA A 586 0.82 -17.52 21.34
CA ALA A 586 0.10 -16.45 22.04
C ALA A 586 0.93 -15.92 23.22
N GLY A 587 0.59 -14.73 23.72
CA GLY A 587 1.23 -14.16 24.93
C GLY A 587 2.37 -13.17 24.68
N ASN A 588 2.67 -12.85 23.42
CA ASN A 588 3.54 -11.72 23.08
C ASN A 588 2.76 -10.41 23.28
N LEU A 589 2.58 -10.01 24.55
CA LEU A 589 1.77 -8.84 24.89
C LEU A 589 2.48 -7.53 24.52
N VAL A 590 2.27 -7.12 23.28
CA VAL A 590 2.56 -5.76 22.83
C VAL A 590 1.37 -4.89 23.23
N ARG A 591 1.51 -3.99 24.22
CA ARG A 591 0.41 -3.11 24.68
C ARG A 591 0.21 -1.91 23.74
N SER A 592 -0.64 -2.06 22.73
CA SER A 592 -0.83 -1.02 21.70
C SER A 592 -1.58 0.22 22.19
N GLU A 593 -2.35 0.12 23.27
CA GLU A 593 -3.08 1.25 23.87
C GLU A 593 -2.19 2.45 24.20
N ASP A 594 -0.91 2.20 24.47
CA ASP A 594 0.04 3.24 24.88
C ASP A 594 0.62 4.02 23.68
N PHE A 595 0.48 3.51 22.45
CA PHE A 595 1.13 4.09 21.26
C PHE A 595 0.29 4.01 19.97
N LEU A 596 -0.98 3.61 20.04
CA LEU A 596 -1.86 3.54 18.87
C LEU A 596 -1.97 4.92 18.21
N ALA A 597 -1.88 4.96 16.88
CA ALA A 597 -2.16 6.15 16.12
C ALA A 597 -3.60 6.61 16.33
N ILE A 598 -3.81 7.92 16.44
CA ILE A 598 -5.14 8.50 16.37
C ILE A 598 -5.56 8.49 14.91
N VAL A 599 -6.77 8.02 14.67
CA VAL A 599 -7.46 8.17 13.39
C VAL A 599 -8.70 9.01 13.70
N ASP A 600 -8.70 10.30 13.36
CA ASP A 600 -9.86 11.17 13.59
C ASP A 600 -11.08 10.60 12.84
N GLY A 601 -12.14 10.31 13.61
CA GLY A 601 -13.56 10.26 13.23
C GLY A 601 -13.99 9.47 11.97
N ASP A 602 -14.80 8.43 12.20
CA ASP A 602 -15.71 7.79 11.23
C ASP A 602 -15.15 7.28 9.90
N LEU A 603 -13.84 7.18 9.73
CA LEU A 603 -13.25 6.57 8.54
C LEU A 603 -12.81 5.15 8.89
N ASP A 604 -13.43 4.16 8.26
CA ASP A 604 -12.93 2.78 8.27
C ASP A 604 -11.53 2.73 7.63
N GLU A 605 -10.86 1.57 7.71
CA GLU A 605 -9.56 1.30 7.02
C GLU A 605 -9.61 1.65 5.51
N GLU A 606 -10.80 1.84 4.93
CA GLU A 606 -11.06 2.14 3.53
C GLU A 606 -11.37 3.62 3.27
N GLY A 607 -11.57 4.45 4.30
CA GLY A 607 -11.90 5.86 4.20
C GLY A 607 -13.20 6.13 3.44
N ASP A 608 -14.14 5.17 3.46
CA ASP A 608 -15.28 5.13 2.56
C ASP A 608 -16.63 5.34 3.27
N LEU A 609 -16.71 5.16 4.59
CA LEU A 609 -17.98 5.21 5.31
C LEU A 609 -17.96 6.16 6.51
N ALA A 610 -18.24 7.44 6.28
CA ALA A 610 -18.87 8.23 7.34
C ALA A 610 -20.22 7.55 7.66
N LYS A 611 -20.36 6.97 8.86
CA LYS A 611 -21.69 6.60 9.34
C LYS A 611 -22.50 7.89 9.38
N LYS A 612 -23.46 8.04 8.47
CA LYS A 612 -24.56 8.97 8.74
C LYS A 612 -25.27 8.43 9.97
N GLU A 613 -25.27 9.24 11.04
CA GLU A 613 -26.14 9.04 12.19
C GLU A 613 -27.61 8.90 11.77
#